data_AF-A0A6A4ULP4-F1
#
_entry.id   AF-A0A6A4ULP4-F1
#
_cell.length_a   1.000
_cell.length_b   1.000
_cell.length_c   1.000
_cell.angle_alpha   90.00
_cell.angle_beta   90.00
_cell.angle_gamma   90.00
#
_symmetry.space_group_name_H-M   'P 1'
#
loop_
_entity.id
_entity.type
_entity.pdbx_description
1 polymer ?
#
loop_
_entity_poly.entity_id
_entity_poly.type
_entity_poly.pdbx_seq_one_letter_code
_entity_poly.pdbx_strand_id
1 'polypeptide(L)'
;MVLGQTVSIPIKVSNNMGDTQLLKIGIDPSATDGVDGSLGEAVLPPLPPKDIFDARLKLPTSSNDFSTADFRFGTKPPFASTITYFLEFQPGMGTSITIEWDLPKETSGVIKDKFGGIIINRAVNGIGSFTVTNLALNKLDLIVQYNLISSINHQKEIPNAVELYQNYPNPFNPSTTISYSIPVVEALSAAEVHVSLKVYDVLGREIATLVNEYKQAGTYNENFNVKTRRGASLQSGTYFYRLQAGGPSAGSRKGFVQTKKMVVAK
;
A
#
# COMPACT_ATOMS: atom_id res chain seq x y z
N MET A 1 2.72 5.51 0.70
CA MET A 1 1.24 5.58 0.78
C MET A 1 0.64 5.35 -0.59
N VAL A 2 -0.32 4.42 -0.73
CA VAL A 2 -0.88 3.95 -2.03
C VAL A 2 -2.34 4.37 -2.15
N LEU A 3 -2.79 4.74 -3.35
CA LEU A 3 -4.20 4.99 -3.65
C LEU A 3 -5.04 3.73 -3.36
N GLY A 4 -6.10 3.87 -2.56
CA GLY A 4 -7.00 2.76 -2.26
C GLY A 4 -6.65 1.92 -1.03
N GLN A 5 -5.63 2.29 -0.25
CA GLN A 5 -5.34 1.64 1.03
C GLN A 5 -5.74 2.50 2.22
N THR A 6 -6.26 1.84 3.25
CA THR A 6 -6.43 2.42 4.58
C THR A 6 -5.09 2.87 5.12
N VAL A 7 -5.03 4.11 5.61
CA VAL A 7 -3.92 4.60 6.40
C VAL A 7 -4.44 4.90 7.77
N SER A 8 -3.86 4.25 8.77
CA SER A 8 -4.16 4.49 10.17
C SER A 8 -2.90 4.95 10.87
N ILE A 9 -2.98 6.12 11.48
CA ILE A 9 -1.89 6.77 12.20
C ILE A 9 -2.28 6.83 13.67
N PRO A 10 -1.51 6.18 14.57
CA PRO A 10 -1.74 6.27 15.99
C PRO A 10 -1.31 7.65 16.52
N ILE A 11 -2.18 8.27 17.32
CA ILE A 11 -1.87 9.47 18.09
C ILE A 11 -2.08 9.11 19.55
N LYS A 12 -1.01 9.10 20.34
CA LYS A 12 -1.10 8.83 21.77
C LYS A 12 -1.17 10.15 22.53
N VAL A 13 -2.20 10.29 23.35
CA VAL A 13 -2.38 11.44 24.24
C VAL A 13 -2.17 10.94 25.67
N SER A 14 -1.38 11.67 26.46
CA SER A 14 -1.12 11.32 27.87
C SER A 14 -1.06 12.56 28.74
N ASN A 15 -1.29 12.40 30.05
CA ASN A 15 -0.99 13.45 31.02
C ASN A 15 0.33 13.16 31.78
N ASN A 16 0.76 14.09 32.62
CA ASN A 16 1.92 13.91 33.48
C ASN A 16 1.68 13.06 34.74
N MET A 17 0.49 12.49 34.90
CA MET A 17 0.13 11.55 35.97
C MET A 17 0.19 10.08 35.52
N GLY A 18 0.42 9.83 34.22
CA GLY A 18 0.54 8.51 33.63
C GLY A 18 -0.73 8.00 32.94
N ASP A 19 -1.83 8.78 32.93
CA ASP A 19 -3.02 8.43 32.16
C ASP A 19 -2.74 8.57 30.66
N THR A 20 -3.27 7.63 29.87
CA THR A 20 -3.04 7.60 28.42
C THR A 20 -4.31 7.23 27.65
N GLN A 21 -4.50 7.83 26.49
CA GLN A 21 -5.53 7.49 25.52
C GLN A 21 -4.89 7.35 24.15
N LEU A 22 -5.14 6.23 23.48
CA LEU A 22 -4.74 6.05 22.09
C LEU A 22 -5.88 6.49 21.18
N LEU A 23 -5.58 7.41 20.27
CA LEU A 23 -6.45 7.85 19.20
C LEU A 23 -5.93 7.33 17.86
N LYS A 24 -6.81 7.20 16.87
CA LYS A 24 -6.44 6.82 15.51
C LYS A 24 -6.98 7.85 14.54
N ILE A 25 -6.11 8.42 13.72
CA ILE A 25 -6.53 9.24 12.59
C ILE A 25 -6.18 8.54 11.30
N GLY A 26 -6.87 8.85 10.22
CA GLY A 26 -6.55 8.16 8.99
C GLY A 26 -7.34 8.58 7.78
N ILE A 27 -7.03 7.92 6.68
CA ILE A 27 -7.87 7.93 5.49
C ILE A 27 -8.22 6.52 5.08
N ASP A 28 -9.42 6.35 4.54
CA ASP A 28 -9.89 5.09 3.99
C ASP A 28 -10.76 5.36 2.75
N PRO A 29 -10.72 4.50 1.72
CA PRO A 29 -11.59 4.64 0.55
C PRO A 29 -13.08 4.45 0.85
N SER A 30 -13.43 3.81 1.96
CA SER A 30 -14.81 3.59 2.41
C SER A 30 -15.26 4.55 3.52
N ALA A 31 -14.32 5.35 4.07
CA ALA A 31 -14.62 6.30 5.13
C ALA A 31 -15.60 7.40 4.67
N THR A 32 -16.33 7.94 5.62
CA THR A 32 -17.22 9.07 5.47
C THR A 32 -16.78 10.22 6.36
N ASP A 33 -17.60 11.26 6.45
CA ASP A 33 -17.44 12.31 7.46
C ASP A 33 -18.13 11.93 8.78
N GLY A 34 -18.90 10.82 8.78
CA GLY A 34 -19.65 10.31 9.91
C GLY A 34 -18.90 9.24 10.69
N VAL A 35 -19.67 8.46 11.46
CA VAL A 35 -19.14 7.35 12.25
C VAL A 35 -19.07 6.09 11.37
N ASP A 36 -17.86 5.62 11.12
CA ASP A 36 -17.62 4.41 10.32
C ASP A 36 -17.30 3.20 11.20
N GLY A 37 -18.34 2.47 11.61
CA GLY A 37 -18.19 1.30 12.50
C GLY A 37 -17.28 0.19 11.94
N SER A 38 -17.21 0.03 10.61
CA SER A 38 -16.29 -0.91 9.95
C SER A 38 -14.82 -0.53 10.08
N LEU A 39 -14.53 0.74 10.37
CA LEU A 39 -13.19 1.28 10.61
C LEU A 39 -12.87 1.40 12.12
N GLY A 40 -13.76 0.89 12.96
CA GLY A 40 -13.60 0.90 14.42
C GLY A 40 -13.96 2.23 15.06
N GLU A 41 -14.73 3.07 14.39
CA GLU A 41 -15.27 4.30 14.98
C GLU A 41 -16.54 4.00 15.77
N ALA A 42 -16.68 4.70 16.89
CA ALA A 42 -17.88 4.62 17.71
C ALA A 42 -18.11 5.96 18.39
N VAL A 43 -19.38 6.36 18.50
CA VAL A 43 -19.75 7.57 19.22
C VAL A 43 -19.43 7.37 20.70
N LEU A 44 -18.62 8.29 21.23
CA LEU A 44 -18.30 8.36 22.64
C LEU A 44 -19.44 9.01 23.43
N PRO A 45 -19.58 8.65 24.72
CA PRO A 45 -20.49 9.36 25.61
C PRO A 45 -20.05 10.84 25.77
N PRO A 46 -20.90 11.68 26.40
CA PRO A 46 -20.52 13.03 26.78
C PRO A 46 -19.18 13.09 27.53
N LEU A 47 -18.54 14.26 27.51
CA LEU A 47 -17.28 14.46 28.23
C LEU A 47 -17.46 14.12 29.73
N PRO A 48 -16.50 13.42 30.35
CA PRO A 48 -16.51 13.21 31.78
C PRO A 48 -16.27 14.54 32.54
N PRO A 49 -16.43 14.54 33.87
CA PRO A 49 -15.96 15.61 34.74
C PRO A 49 -14.51 16.01 34.48
N LYS A 50 -14.18 17.30 34.65
CA LYS A 50 -12.88 17.89 34.26
C LYS A 50 -11.66 17.32 35.00
N ASP A 51 -11.88 16.71 36.15
CA ASP A 51 -10.87 16.03 36.97
C ASP A 51 -10.52 14.63 36.47
N ILE A 52 -11.28 14.11 35.50
CA ILE A 52 -11.00 12.85 34.81
C ILE A 52 -10.25 13.11 33.51
N PHE A 53 -9.20 12.33 33.27
CA PHE A 53 -8.45 12.38 32.02
C PHE A 53 -9.30 11.86 30.85
N ASP A 54 -9.27 12.57 29.73
CA ASP A 54 -9.98 12.17 28.52
C ASP A 54 -9.30 12.76 27.28
N ALA A 55 -9.30 12.02 26.17
CA ALA A 55 -8.92 12.56 24.87
C ALA A 55 -9.79 11.94 23.78
N ARG A 56 -10.20 12.75 22.81
CA ARG A 56 -11.13 12.33 21.75
C ARG A 56 -10.96 13.17 20.49
N LEU A 57 -11.48 12.64 19.39
CA LEU A 57 -11.57 13.31 18.10
C LEU A 57 -13.02 13.77 17.90
N LYS A 58 -13.20 15.04 17.57
CA LYS A 58 -14.50 15.54 17.11
C LYS A 58 -14.64 15.21 15.63
N LEU A 59 -15.68 14.46 15.30
CA LEU A 59 -16.02 14.16 13.90
C LEU A 59 -16.55 15.43 13.22
N PRO A 60 -16.32 15.58 11.91
CA PRO A 60 -16.73 16.74 11.10
C PRO A 60 -18.23 16.78 10.78
N THR A 61 -19.06 16.10 11.56
CA THR A 61 -20.50 16.02 11.35
C THR A 61 -21.23 17.22 11.97
N SER A 62 -22.48 17.42 11.55
CA SER A 62 -23.40 18.37 12.20
C SER A 62 -23.89 17.90 13.58
N SER A 63 -23.74 16.61 13.90
CA SER A 63 -24.21 15.98 15.14
C SER A 63 -23.31 16.20 16.35
N ASN A 64 -22.15 16.85 16.21
CA ASN A 64 -21.14 17.02 17.27
C ASN A 64 -20.67 15.68 17.88
N ASP A 65 -20.57 14.64 17.05
CA ASP A 65 -20.13 13.33 17.52
C ASP A 65 -18.63 13.32 17.83
N PHE A 66 -18.26 12.49 18.79
CA PHE A 66 -16.87 12.25 19.17
C PHE A 66 -16.53 10.78 19.07
N SER A 67 -15.29 10.47 18.73
CA SER A 67 -14.78 9.11 18.60
C SER A 67 -13.32 9.03 19.06
N THR A 68 -12.83 7.82 19.31
CA THR A 68 -11.38 7.58 19.48
C THR A 68 -10.67 7.38 18.14
N ALA A 69 -11.43 7.26 17.06
CA ALA A 69 -10.93 7.13 15.70
C ALA A 69 -11.68 8.08 14.74
N ASP A 70 -10.95 8.69 13.80
CA ASP A 70 -11.50 9.52 12.71
C ASP A 70 -10.75 9.18 11.42
N PHE A 71 -11.42 8.45 10.54
CA PHE A 71 -11.01 8.11 9.20
C PHE A 71 -11.80 8.94 8.21
N ARG A 72 -11.12 9.46 7.20
CA ARG A 72 -11.71 10.39 6.25
C ARG A 72 -11.60 9.88 4.82
N PHE A 73 -12.63 10.16 4.03
CA PHE A 73 -12.67 9.72 2.65
C PHE A 73 -11.47 10.23 1.85
N GLY A 74 -10.80 9.32 1.16
CA GLY A 74 -9.57 9.61 0.45
C GLY A 74 -9.66 9.93 -1.05
N THR A 75 -10.77 10.41 -1.68
CA THR A 75 -10.77 10.61 -3.16
C THR A 75 -11.71 11.68 -3.88
N LYS A 76 -11.27 12.93 -4.23
CA LYS A 76 -11.42 13.58 -5.59
C LYS A 76 -10.18 14.32 -6.22
N PRO A 77 -9.69 13.95 -7.44
CA PRO A 77 -8.47 14.51 -8.07
C PRO A 77 -8.54 15.99 -8.44
N PRO A 78 -7.41 16.73 -8.56
CA PRO A 78 -5.99 16.34 -8.41
C PRO A 78 -5.46 16.57 -6.98
N PHE A 79 -4.74 15.62 -6.38
CA PHE A 79 -4.71 15.49 -4.91
C PHE A 79 -3.38 15.75 -4.20
N ALA A 80 -3.41 16.76 -3.35
CA ALA A 80 -2.89 16.67 -1.99
C ALA A 80 -4.10 16.80 -1.07
N SER A 81 -4.52 15.74 -0.36
CA SER A 81 -5.59 15.89 0.63
C SER A 81 -4.97 16.41 1.92
N THR A 82 -5.33 17.64 2.26
CA THR A 82 -5.09 18.20 3.59
C THR A 82 -6.33 17.94 4.42
N ILE A 83 -6.20 17.16 5.48
CA ILE A 83 -7.30 16.80 6.37
C ILE A 83 -7.04 17.42 7.73
N THR A 84 -8.08 18.01 8.31
CA THR A 84 -8.03 18.56 9.66
C THR A 84 -8.76 17.62 10.60
N TYR A 85 -8.04 17.10 11.57
CA TYR A 85 -8.58 16.32 12.69
C TYR A 85 -8.71 17.23 13.90
N PHE A 86 -9.85 17.15 14.58
CA PHE A 86 -10.19 18.04 15.68
C PHE A 86 -9.96 17.33 17.02
N LEU A 87 -8.83 17.59 17.66
CA LEU A 87 -8.50 16.99 18.96
C LEU A 87 -9.17 17.79 20.08
N GLU A 88 -9.76 17.09 21.04
CA GLU A 88 -10.26 17.64 22.29
C GLU A 88 -9.77 16.75 23.44
N PHE A 89 -9.28 17.36 24.52
CA PHE A 89 -8.71 16.62 25.65
C PHE A 89 -8.94 17.32 26.99
N GLN A 90 -8.90 16.53 28.06
CA GLN A 90 -8.94 16.99 29.44
C GLN A 90 -7.77 16.32 30.19
N PRO A 91 -6.94 17.08 30.92
CA PRO A 91 -5.80 16.54 31.65
C PRO A 91 -6.19 15.75 32.90
N GLY A 92 -7.45 15.84 33.33
CA GLY A 92 -7.91 15.35 34.62
C GLY A 92 -7.20 16.09 35.75
N MET A 93 -6.64 15.34 36.70
CA MET A 93 -5.78 15.87 37.76
C MET A 93 -4.36 16.25 37.28
N GLY A 94 -4.02 15.99 36.01
CA GLY A 94 -2.75 16.39 35.43
C GLY A 94 -2.63 17.90 35.18
N THR A 95 -1.40 18.37 35.01
CA THR A 95 -1.07 19.78 34.72
C THR A 95 -0.60 19.99 33.28
N SER A 96 -0.41 18.92 32.52
CA SER A 96 0.01 18.99 31.12
C SER A 96 -0.53 17.81 30.33
N ILE A 97 -0.73 18.02 29.03
CA ILE A 97 -1.05 16.98 28.06
C ILE A 97 0.12 16.82 27.10
N THR A 98 0.57 15.59 26.87
CA THR A 98 1.57 15.25 25.84
C THR A 98 0.87 14.49 24.72
N ILE A 99 1.06 15.00 23.50
CA ILE A 99 0.59 14.38 22.26
C ILE A 99 1.80 13.78 21.58
N GLU A 100 1.78 12.49 21.32
CA GLU A 100 2.81 11.74 20.62
C GLU A 100 2.24 11.20 19.30
N TRP A 101 3.07 11.19 18.28
CA TRP A 101 2.68 10.76 16.94
C TRP A 101 3.79 9.98 16.25
N ASP A 102 3.39 9.15 15.29
CA ASP A 102 4.27 8.46 14.36
C ASP A 102 3.70 8.61 12.95
N LEU A 103 4.03 9.72 12.30
CA LEU A 103 3.57 10.04 10.97
C LEU A 103 4.44 9.34 9.92
N PRO A 104 3.84 8.60 8.96
CA PRO A 104 4.58 8.03 7.83
C PRO A 104 5.38 9.09 7.07
N LYS A 105 6.48 8.68 6.42
CA LYS A 105 7.32 9.60 5.62
C LYS A 105 6.57 10.28 4.46
N GLU A 106 5.44 9.72 4.05
CA GLU A 106 4.56 10.26 3.02
C GLU A 106 3.52 11.24 3.57
N THR A 107 3.59 11.60 4.85
CA THR A 107 2.72 12.62 5.43
C THR A 107 3.55 13.74 6.03
N SER A 108 2.96 14.93 6.05
CA SER A 108 3.47 16.07 6.80
C SER A 108 2.30 16.70 7.52
N GLY A 109 2.50 17.15 8.75
CA GLY A 109 1.41 17.70 9.54
C GLY A 109 1.81 18.93 10.33
N VAL A 110 0.79 19.60 10.85
CA VAL A 110 0.93 20.72 11.78
C VAL A 110 -0.16 20.61 12.83
N ILE A 111 0.21 20.72 14.11
CA ILE A 111 -0.71 20.96 15.21
C ILE A 111 -0.85 22.47 15.39
N LYS A 112 -2.10 22.95 15.38
CA LYS A 112 -2.45 24.34 15.61
C LYS A 112 -3.45 24.49 16.75
N ASP A 113 -3.40 25.63 17.44
CA ASP A 113 -4.51 26.06 18.28
C ASP A 113 -5.69 26.59 17.45
N LYS A 114 -6.86 26.73 18.09
CA LYS A 114 -8.10 27.22 17.46
C LYS A 114 -8.09 28.69 17.02
N PHE A 115 -7.05 29.45 17.37
CA PHE A 115 -6.80 30.80 16.88
C PHE A 115 -5.89 30.81 15.64
N GLY A 116 -5.84 29.70 14.89
CA GLY A 116 -5.14 29.62 13.61
C GLY A 116 -3.63 29.43 13.72
N GLY A 117 -3.13 29.10 14.90
CA GLY A 117 -1.71 28.86 15.15
C GLY A 117 -0.94 30.04 15.75
N ILE A 118 -1.63 30.99 16.37
CA ILE A 118 -1.01 32.14 17.04
C ILE A 118 -0.25 31.68 18.29
N ILE A 119 -0.76 30.69 19.03
CA ILE A 119 -0.20 30.24 20.30
C ILE A 119 0.54 28.91 20.12
N ILE A 120 -0.05 27.97 19.40
CA ILE A 120 0.53 26.67 19.09
C ILE A 120 0.57 26.53 17.58
N ASN A 121 1.78 26.42 17.02
CA ASN A 121 2.00 26.04 15.64
C ASN A 121 3.23 25.14 15.62
N ARG A 122 3.00 23.83 15.52
CA ARG A 122 4.03 22.80 15.68
C ARG A 122 3.99 21.86 14.50
N ALA A 123 5.12 21.75 13.80
CA ALA A 123 5.28 20.77 12.74
C ALA A 123 5.24 19.36 13.33
N VAL A 124 4.55 18.46 12.62
CA VAL A 124 4.35 17.06 12.97
C VAL A 124 4.85 16.26 11.78
N ASN A 125 6.06 15.71 11.87
CA ASN A 125 6.66 14.87 10.84
C ASN A 125 7.34 13.68 11.51
N GLY A 126 7.31 12.51 10.87
CA GLY A 126 7.93 11.30 11.42
C GLY A 126 7.42 10.98 12.82
N ILE A 127 8.32 10.48 13.68
CA ILE A 127 8.04 10.27 15.10
C ILE A 127 8.29 11.58 15.86
N GLY A 128 7.36 11.97 16.72
CA GLY A 128 7.55 13.15 17.55
C GLY A 128 6.54 13.27 18.68
N SER A 129 6.74 14.31 19.49
CA SER A 129 5.84 14.64 20.59
C SER A 129 5.77 16.14 20.86
N PHE A 130 4.68 16.58 21.47
CA PHE A 130 4.46 17.95 21.89
C PHE A 130 3.66 18.00 23.19
N THR A 131 4.16 18.76 24.17
CA THR A 131 3.51 18.93 25.47
C THR A 131 2.82 20.30 25.55
N VAL A 132 1.52 20.26 25.84
CA VAL A 132 0.67 21.41 26.13
C VAL A 132 0.64 21.63 27.64
N THR A 133 1.18 22.76 28.08
CA THR A 133 1.17 23.18 29.50
C THR A 133 0.09 24.24 29.79
N ASN A 134 -0.35 24.99 28.78
CA ASN A 134 -1.48 25.90 28.91
C ASN A 134 -2.79 25.12 28.69
N LEU A 135 -3.38 24.63 29.79
CA LEU A 135 -4.58 23.80 29.77
C LEU A 135 -5.86 24.54 29.32
N ALA A 136 -5.82 25.86 29.12
CA ALA A 136 -6.91 26.58 28.46
C ALA A 136 -7.01 26.21 26.96
N LEU A 137 -5.94 25.68 26.36
CA LEU A 137 -5.88 25.20 24.99
C LEU A 137 -6.21 23.70 24.92
N ASN A 138 -7.44 23.37 25.30
CA ASN A 138 -7.92 21.99 25.37
C ASN A 138 -8.49 21.44 24.04
N LYS A 139 -8.42 22.24 22.98
CA LYS A 139 -8.86 21.93 21.63
C LYS A 139 -7.78 22.33 20.63
N LEU A 140 -7.37 21.39 19.78
CA LEU A 140 -6.34 21.61 18.77
C LEU A 140 -6.77 21.07 17.41
N ASP A 141 -6.24 21.69 16.36
CA ASP A 141 -6.38 21.24 14.98
C ASP A 141 -5.10 20.50 14.58
N LEU A 142 -5.21 19.21 14.30
CA LEU A 142 -4.14 18.44 13.69
C LEU A 142 -4.40 18.39 12.19
N ILE A 143 -3.65 19.19 11.45
CA ILE A 143 -3.75 19.28 9.99
C ILE A 143 -2.72 18.32 9.42
N VAL A 144 -3.15 17.28 8.73
CA VAL A 144 -2.28 16.30 8.06
C VAL A 144 -2.44 16.42 6.56
N GLN A 145 -1.33 16.69 5.90
CA GLN A 145 -1.20 16.60 4.45
C GLN A 145 -0.71 15.20 4.10
N TYR A 146 -1.51 14.50 3.31
CA TYR A 146 -1.15 13.19 2.79
C TYR A 146 -0.53 13.35 1.40
N ASN A 147 0.77 13.07 1.28
CA ASN A 147 1.49 13.05 0.03
C ASN A 147 1.40 11.63 -0.55
N LEU A 148 0.25 11.36 -1.18
CA LEU A 148 0.01 10.06 -1.81
C LEU A 148 0.97 9.86 -2.97
N ILE A 149 1.75 8.78 -2.91
CA ILE A 149 2.46 8.30 -4.08
C ILE A 149 1.36 7.67 -4.95
N SER A 150 1.09 8.24 -6.12
CA SER A 150 0.46 7.47 -7.20
C SER A 150 1.21 6.15 -7.27
N SER A 151 0.49 5.04 -7.24
CA SER A 151 1.05 3.71 -7.41
C SER A 151 1.96 3.69 -8.65
N ILE A 152 3.25 3.89 -8.46
CA ILE A 152 4.26 3.20 -9.25
C ILE A 152 4.28 1.81 -8.64
N ASN A 153 3.53 0.92 -9.30
CA ASN A 153 3.20 -0.45 -8.91
C ASN A 153 4.41 -1.19 -8.30
N HIS A 154 4.41 -1.35 -6.98
CA HIS A 154 5.18 -2.38 -6.26
C HIS A 154 4.26 -3.28 -5.43
N GLN A 155 2.99 -3.42 -5.83
CA GLN A 155 2.31 -4.70 -5.70
C GLN A 155 2.62 -5.46 -6.98
N LYS A 156 3.05 -6.72 -6.83
CA LYS A 156 3.11 -7.70 -7.93
C LYS A 156 1.76 -7.59 -8.65
N GLU A 157 1.71 -6.91 -9.80
CA GLU A 157 0.50 -6.78 -10.61
C GLU A 157 -0.04 -8.18 -10.74
N ILE A 158 -1.19 -8.45 -10.11
CA ILE A 158 -1.86 -9.72 -10.33
C ILE A 158 -2.39 -9.58 -11.75
N PRO A 159 -1.77 -10.27 -12.71
CA PRO A 159 -2.09 -10.05 -14.10
C PRO A 159 -3.53 -10.48 -14.33
N ASN A 160 -4.31 -9.73 -15.11
CA ASN A 160 -5.71 -10.11 -15.39
C ASN A 160 -5.81 -11.24 -16.44
N ALA A 161 -4.70 -11.63 -17.05
CA ALA A 161 -4.60 -12.68 -18.04
C ALA A 161 -3.22 -13.35 -17.97
N VAL A 162 -3.09 -14.57 -18.47
CA VAL A 162 -1.77 -15.15 -18.73
C VAL A 162 -1.15 -14.38 -19.89
N GLU A 163 0.03 -13.80 -19.69
CA GLU A 163 0.74 -13.05 -20.72
C GLU A 163 2.24 -13.34 -20.69
N LEU A 164 2.84 -13.56 -21.87
CA LEU A 164 4.28 -13.60 -22.07
C LEU A 164 4.74 -12.26 -22.61
N TYR A 165 5.68 -11.59 -21.95
CA TYR A 165 6.20 -10.29 -22.36
C TYR A 165 7.40 -10.42 -23.31
N GLN A 166 7.71 -9.33 -24.00
CA GLN A 166 8.91 -9.24 -24.81
C GLN A 166 10.14 -9.29 -23.91
N ASN A 167 11.15 -10.09 -24.29
CA ASN A 167 12.40 -10.15 -23.56
C ASN A 167 13.12 -8.79 -23.62
N TYR A 168 13.74 -8.36 -22.50
CA TYR A 168 14.53 -7.14 -22.45
C TYR A 168 15.91 -7.38 -21.82
N PRO A 169 16.99 -6.88 -22.44
CA PRO A 169 17.04 -6.21 -23.76
C PRO A 169 16.71 -7.16 -24.94
N ASN A 170 16.28 -6.62 -26.08
CA ASN A 170 16.17 -7.36 -27.35
C ASN A 170 16.51 -6.43 -28.53
N PRO A 171 17.61 -6.63 -29.28
CA PRO A 171 18.58 -7.72 -29.18
C PRO A 171 19.33 -7.76 -27.84
N PHE A 172 19.89 -8.93 -27.46
CA PHE A 172 20.62 -9.09 -26.20
C PHE A 172 22.01 -9.72 -26.35
N ASN A 173 22.90 -9.38 -25.42
CA ASN A 173 24.22 -9.98 -25.23
C ASN A 173 24.79 -9.64 -23.83
N PRO A 174 25.24 -10.62 -23.02
CA PRO A 174 25.04 -12.06 -23.15
C PRO A 174 23.69 -12.52 -22.57
N SER A 175 22.94 -11.65 -21.89
CA SER A 175 21.75 -12.01 -21.13
C SER A 175 20.54 -11.12 -21.42
N THR A 176 19.36 -11.69 -21.27
CA THR A 176 18.06 -11.01 -21.30
C THR A 176 17.19 -11.50 -20.16
N THR A 177 16.23 -10.68 -19.75
CA THR A 177 15.14 -11.11 -18.88
C THR A 177 13.91 -11.41 -19.72
N ILE A 178 13.26 -12.56 -19.46
CA ILE A 178 11.96 -12.93 -20.03
C ILE A 178 10.94 -12.85 -18.91
N SER A 179 9.97 -11.95 -19.07
CA SER A 179 8.90 -11.75 -18.09
C SER A 179 7.62 -12.42 -18.55
N TYR A 180 6.85 -12.97 -17.62
CA TYR A 180 5.50 -13.48 -17.88
C TYR A 180 4.62 -13.39 -16.65
N SER A 181 3.32 -13.59 -16.86
CA SER A 181 2.27 -13.22 -15.94
C SER A 181 1.27 -14.39 -15.80
N ILE A 182 0.80 -14.68 -14.58
CA ILE A 182 -0.21 -15.72 -14.28
C ILE A 182 -1.35 -15.08 -13.47
N PRO A 183 -2.61 -15.13 -13.93
CA PRO A 183 -3.73 -14.49 -13.25
C PRO A 183 -4.22 -15.27 -12.03
N VAL A 184 -4.94 -14.58 -11.13
CA VAL A 184 -5.80 -15.25 -10.14
C VAL A 184 -7.06 -15.72 -10.86
N VAL A 185 -7.35 -17.01 -10.80
CA VAL A 185 -8.62 -17.56 -11.31
C VAL A 185 -9.62 -17.57 -10.16
N GLU A 186 -10.69 -16.78 -10.27
CA GLU A 186 -11.73 -16.61 -9.24
C GLU A 186 -12.37 -17.92 -8.76
N ALA A 187 -12.27 -19.01 -9.54
CA ALA A 187 -12.85 -20.29 -9.21
C ALA A 187 -12.11 -21.09 -8.11
N LEU A 188 -10.84 -20.78 -7.80
CA LEU A 188 -10.07 -21.51 -6.77
C LEU A 188 -9.00 -20.61 -6.17
N SER A 189 -9.26 -20.07 -4.97
CA SER A 189 -8.36 -19.28 -4.13
C SER A 189 -7.09 -20.01 -3.63
N ALA A 190 -6.61 -21.04 -4.36
CA ALA A 190 -5.37 -21.78 -4.08
C ALA A 190 -4.85 -22.66 -5.26
N ALA A 191 -5.28 -22.47 -6.50
CA ALA A 191 -4.87 -23.36 -7.59
C ALA A 191 -3.51 -22.97 -8.20
N GLU A 192 -2.47 -23.79 -7.98
CA GLU A 192 -1.22 -23.68 -8.71
C GLU A 192 -1.41 -24.08 -10.18
N VAL A 193 -0.81 -23.34 -11.11
CA VAL A 193 -0.87 -23.62 -12.55
C VAL A 193 0.47 -24.19 -13.00
N HIS A 194 0.45 -25.33 -13.70
CA HIS A 194 1.68 -25.84 -14.32
C HIS A 194 2.10 -24.93 -15.48
N VAL A 195 3.33 -24.41 -15.39
CA VAL A 195 3.92 -23.48 -16.36
C VAL A 195 5.20 -24.06 -16.95
N SER A 196 5.29 -24.04 -18.27
CA SER A 196 6.48 -24.41 -19.04
C SER A 196 6.94 -23.23 -19.90
N LEU A 197 8.15 -22.71 -19.66
CA LEU A 197 8.82 -21.70 -20.47
C LEU A 197 10.06 -22.32 -21.12
N LYS A 198 10.06 -22.38 -22.46
CA LYS A 198 11.10 -23.06 -23.25
C LYS A 198 11.59 -22.18 -24.40
N VAL A 199 12.86 -22.37 -24.78
CA VAL A 199 13.55 -21.67 -25.86
C VAL A 199 13.80 -22.62 -27.02
N TYR A 200 13.58 -22.15 -28.25
CA TYR A 200 13.70 -22.89 -29.50
C TYR A 200 14.54 -22.14 -30.53
N ASP A 201 15.18 -22.88 -31.43
CA ASP A 201 15.77 -22.30 -32.65
C ASP A 201 14.73 -22.15 -33.77
N VAL A 202 15.18 -21.62 -34.92
CA VAL A 202 14.31 -21.40 -36.11
C VAL A 202 13.76 -22.69 -36.72
N LEU A 203 14.35 -23.86 -36.40
CA LEU A 203 13.89 -25.17 -36.83
C LEU A 203 12.93 -25.81 -35.81
N GLY A 204 12.63 -25.12 -34.71
CA GLY A 204 11.77 -25.62 -33.64
C GLY A 204 12.44 -26.61 -32.69
N ARG A 205 13.78 -26.75 -32.72
CA ARG A 205 14.51 -27.60 -31.78
C ARG A 205 14.60 -26.91 -30.43
N GLU A 206 14.27 -27.63 -29.36
CA GLU A 206 14.39 -27.11 -27.99
C GLU A 206 15.86 -26.92 -27.61
N ILE A 207 16.21 -25.70 -27.22
CA ILE A 207 17.57 -25.29 -26.87
C ILE A 207 17.73 -25.19 -25.34
N ALA A 208 16.69 -24.73 -24.64
CA ALA A 208 16.68 -24.63 -23.19
C ALA A 208 15.26 -24.71 -22.63
N THR A 209 15.12 -25.31 -21.45
CA THR A 209 13.94 -25.18 -20.60
C THR A 209 14.30 -24.24 -19.45
N LEU A 210 13.56 -23.13 -19.31
CA LEU A 210 13.78 -22.12 -18.26
C LEU A 210 12.91 -22.40 -17.05
N VAL A 211 11.65 -22.79 -17.28
CA VAL A 211 10.66 -23.12 -16.25
C VAL A 211 9.88 -24.36 -16.69
N ASN A 212 9.61 -25.28 -15.77
CA ASN A 212 8.71 -26.41 -15.96
C ASN A 212 8.20 -26.91 -14.60
N GLU A 213 7.35 -26.12 -13.96
CA GLU A 213 6.88 -26.37 -12.60
C GLU A 213 5.50 -25.72 -12.35
N TYR A 214 4.90 -26.04 -11.21
CA TYR A 214 3.68 -25.39 -10.73
C TYR A 214 4.01 -24.01 -10.15
N LYS A 215 3.27 -22.99 -10.59
CA LYS A 215 3.44 -21.59 -10.16
C LYS A 215 2.10 -21.04 -9.67
N GLN A 216 2.16 -20.24 -8.62
CA GLN A 216 1.02 -19.46 -8.14
C GLN A 216 0.79 -18.21 -9.01
N ALA A 217 -0.32 -17.50 -8.79
CA ALA A 217 -0.58 -16.24 -9.48
C ALA A 217 0.52 -15.18 -9.24
N GLY A 218 0.74 -14.36 -10.26
CA GLY A 218 1.63 -13.21 -10.26
C GLY A 218 2.60 -13.16 -11.45
N THR A 219 3.46 -12.14 -11.44
CA THR A 219 4.48 -11.91 -12.46
C THR A 219 5.82 -12.55 -12.09
N TYR A 220 6.50 -13.14 -13.07
CA TYR A 220 7.77 -13.85 -12.95
C TYR A 220 8.77 -13.31 -13.96
N ASN A 221 10.05 -13.29 -13.57
CA ASN A 221 11.17 -12.83 -14.39
C ASN A 221 12.23 -13.92 -14.44
N GLU A 222 12.46 -14.47 -15.63
CA GLU A 222 13.44 -15.52 -15.85
C GLU A 222 14.64 -14.96 -16.61
N ASN A 223 15.83 -15.10 -16.02
CA ASN A 223 17.06 -14.66 -16.67
C ASN A 223 17.53 -15.74 -17.66
N PHE A 224 17.77 -15.33 -18.91
CA PHE A 224 18.28 -16.19 -19.95
C PHE A 224 19.62 -15.67 -20.48
N ASN A 225 20.61 -16.57 -20.57
CA ASN A 225 21.95 -16.26 -21.04
C ASN A 225 22.28 -17.11 -22.28
N VAL A 226 23.10 -16.56 -23.19
CA VAL A 226 23.63 -17.29 -24.35
C VAL A 226 24.44 -18.54 -23.98
N LYS A 227 24.94 -18.65 -22.75
CA LYS A 227 25.56 -19.87 -22.21
C LYS A 227 24.47 -20.82 -21.72
N THR A 228 24.14 -21.82 -22.51
CA THR A 228 23.17 -22.86 -22.12
C THR A 228 23.75 -23.79 -21.05
N ARG A 229 22.89 -24.46 -20.27
CA ARG A 229 23.32 -25.45 -19.25
C ARG A 229 24.16 -26.61 -19.82
N ARG A 230 24.13 -26.82 -21.14
CA ARG A 230 24.96 -27.81 -21.85
C ARG A 230 26.34 -27.26 -22.28
N GLY A 231 26.72 -26.07 -21.81
CA GLY A 231 28.02 -25.44 -22.12
C GLY A 231 28.12 -24.83 -23.52
N ALA A 232 27.10 -25.00 -24.37
CA ALA A 232 27.08 -24.42 -25.71
C ALA A 232 26.67 -22.94 -25.66
N SER A 233 27.42 -22.09 -26.37
CA SER A 233 27.10 -20.69 -26.60
C SER A 233 26.18 -20.55 -27.81
N LEU A 234 25.07 -19.83 -27.67
CA LEU A 234 24.22 -19.46 -28.80
C LEU A 234 24.98 -18.57 -29.78
N GLN A 235 24.72 -18.75 -31.07
CA GLN A 235 25.25 -17.88 -32.12
C GLN A 235 24.36 -16.65 -32.28
N SER A 236 24.87 -15.60 -32.93
CA SER A 236 24.02 -14.47 -33.31
C SER A 236 22.93 -14.93 -34.27
N GLY A 237 21.71 -14.49 -34.05
CA GLY A 237 20.57 -14.95 -34.85
C GLY A 237 19.24 -14.82 -34.13
N THR A 238 18.21 -15.34 -34.79
CA THR A 238 16.83 -15.33 -34.29
C THR A 238 16.53 -16.62 -33.53
N TYR A 239 15.89 -16.47 -32.38
CA TYR A 239 15.39 -17.56 -31.55
C TYR A 239 13.95 -17.28 -31.12
N PHE A 240 13.28 -18.30 -30.61
CA PHE A 240 11.91 -18.18 -30.12
C PHE A 240 11.82 -18.70 -28.69
N TYR A 241 10.92 -18.13 -27.90
CA TYR A 241 10.58 -18.65 -26.58
C TYR A 241 9.07 -18.76 -26.46
N ARG A 242 8.63 -19.83 -25.80
CA ARG A 242 7.22 -20.21 -25.69
C ARG A 242 6.84 -20.47 -24.25
N LEU A 243 5.77 -19.82 -23.82
CA LEU A 243 5.10 -20.05 -22.55
C LEU A 243 3.88 -20.92 -22.77
N GLN A 244 3.74 -21.98 -21.97
CA GLN A 244 2.53 -22.77 -21.86
C GLN A 244 2.08 -22.76 -20.40
N ALA A 245 0.81 -22.41 -20.16
CA ALA A 245 0.23 -22.38 -18.81
C ALA A 245 -1.15 -23.02 -18.83
N GLY A 246 -1.38 -23.98 -17.93
CA GLY A 246 -2.62 -24.77 -17.90
C GLY A 246 -2.67 -25.79 -19.04
N GLY A 247 -2.98 -27.04 -18.70
CA GLY A 247 -3.01 -28.16 -19.63
C GLY A 247 -4.43 -28.68 -19.90
N PRO A 248 -4.66 -29.33 -21.05
CA PRO A 248 -5.83 -30.19 -21.30
C PRO A 248 -5.89 -31.47 -20.45
N SER A 249 -4.96 -31.66 -19.53
CA SER A 249 -4.86 -32.88 -18.73
C SER A 249 -5.86 -32.82 -17.57
N ALA A 250 -6.96 -33.56 -17.73
CA ALA A 250 -8.08 -33.74 -16.80
C ALA A 250 -9.06 -32.54 -16.67
N GLY A 251 -9.76 -32.21 -17.76
CA GLY A 251 -11.13 -31.66 -17.68
C GLY A 251 -11.32 -30.14 -17.73
N SER A 252 -10.27 -29.32 -17.80
CA SER A 252 -10.39 -27.85 -17.94
C SER A 252 -10.22 -27.37 -19.39
N ARG A 253 -11.21 -26.65 -19.92
CA ARG A 253 -11.37 -26.35 -21.36
C ARG A 253 -10.50 -25.22 -21.98
N LYS A 254 -9.52 -24.64 -21.29
CA LYS A 254 -8.64 -23.61 -21.90
C LYS A 254 -7.21 -23.68 -21.35
N GLY A 255 -6.29 -24.28 -22.10
CA GLY A 255 -4.84 -24.10 -21.91
C GLY A 255 -4.36 -22.85 -22.65
N PHE A 256 -3.32 -22.19 -22.14
CA PHE A 256 -2.69 -21.00 -22.76
C PHE A 256 -1.37 -21.37 -23.42
N VAL A 257 -1.13 -20.88 -24.64
CA VAL A 257 0.16 -20.98 -25.33
C VAL A 257 0.47 -19.67 -26.03
N GLN A 258 1.63 -19.07 -25.74
CA GLN A 258 2.11 -17.87 -26.44
C GLN A 258 3.59 -18.02 -26.78
N THR A 259 3.98 -17.57 -27.98
CA THR A 259 5.37 -17.61 -28.47
C THR A 259 5.82 -16.20 -28.84
N LYS A 260 7.06 -15.85 -28.50
CA LYS A 260 7.69 -14.59 -28.89
C LYS A 260 9.08 -14.83 -29.47
N LYS A 261 9.52 -13.89 -30.30
CA LYS A 261 10.82 -13.89 -30.98
C LYS A 261 11.83 -13.10 -30.16
N MET A 262 13.07 -13.57 -30.10
CA MET A 262 14.22 -12.85 -29.54
C MET A 262 15.42 -12.90 -30.50
N VAL A 263 16.31 -11.92 -30.40
CA VAL A 263 17.50 -11.79 -31.25
C VAL A 263 18.75 -11.74 -30.37
N VAL A 264 19.71 -12.61 -30.67
CA VAL A 264 21.05 -12.59 -30.08
C VAL A 264 21.98 -11.82 -31.03
N ALA A 265 22.66 -10.80 -30.52
CA ALA A 265 23.63 -10.00 -31.29
C ALA A 265 24.98 -10.05 -30.58
N LYS A 266 26.00 -10.67 -31.19
CA LYS A 266 27.34 -10.74 -30.57
C LYS A 266 28.15 -9.53 -30.95
#